data_AF-A0A959GCW6-F1
#
_entry.id   AF-A0A959GCW6-F1
#
_cell.length_a   1.000
_cell.length_b   1.000
_cell.length_c   1.000
_cell.angle_alpha   90.00
_cell.angle_beta   90.00
_cell.angle_gamma   90.00
#
_symmetry.space_group_name_H-M   'P 1'
#
loop_
_entity.id
_entity.type
_entity.pdbx_description
1 polymer ?
#
loop_
_entity_poly.entity_id
_entity_poly.type
_entity_poly.pdbx_seq_one_letter_code
_entity_poly.pdbx_strand_id
1 'polypeptide(L)'
;MDASLVIMWLGFALAGYSVVGNDSIQTLGTFLSSNEQRSWVVLWLFAGSILTATMVYGWYHYNGDVSYDRLAKYPLPDPFAWYYLLPPLVLMALTRTGIPVSTSFMVLTFFNPENLQKMIMKSVYGYGLAFVVAILLYLAIAKIVEKYFIESEPTPKEFRIWVPLQWLSTGFLWSQWLIQDFANIFVYLPRSLSGTGLVLSLLLLLVLLAYIFYSKGGAIQNIVKSKTNTVDIRSATIIDFTYGLVLYFFKELSNVPMSTTWVFVGLLAGREIAIHFQLERKFSKKIGRMVLLDMGKIFFGLMVSILLVFVIQFLSK
;
A
#
# COMPACT_ATOMS: atom_id res chain seq x y z
N MET A 1 25.00 -5.50 -23.30
CA MET A 1 23.65 -5.13 -22.82
C MET A 1 23.60 -3.62 -22.80
N ASP A 2 22.53 -3.02 -23.33
CA ASP A 2 22.28 -1.59 -23.17
C ASP A 2 22.24 -1.26 -21.67
N ALA A 3 23.05 -0.28 -21.24
CA ALA A 3 23.11 0.14 -19.84
C ALA A 3 21.73 0.55 -19.33
N SER A 4 20.90 1.13 -20.20
CA SER A 4 19.51 1.49 -19.89
C SER A 4 18.68 0.27 -19.50
N LEU A 5 18.79 -0.83 -20.25
CA LEU A 5 18.03 -2.06 -19.98
C LEU A 5 18.40 -2.68 -18.62
N VAL A 6 19.69 -2.65 -18.26
CA VAL A 6 20.17 -3.11 -16.96
C VAL A 6 19.57 -2.25 -15.85
N ILE A 7 19.61 -0.93 -15.99
CA ILE A 7 19.09 0.00 -15.00
C ILE A 7 17.56 -0.12 -14.86
N MET A 8 16.84 -0.33 -15.97
CA MET A 8 15.39 -0.55 -15.94
C MET A 8 15.02 -1.78 -15.12
N TRP A 9 15.65 -2.93 -15.38
CA TRP A 9 15.33 -4.17 -14.64
C TRP A 9 15.83 -4.16 -13.20
N LEU A 10 16.99 -3.55 -12.92
CA LEU A 10 17.45 -3.32 -11.55
C LEU A 10 16.51 -2.37 -10.80
N GLY A 11 16.09 -1.29 -11.45
CA GLY A 11 15.13 -0.33 -10.90
C GLY A 11 13.77 -0.98 -10.62
N PHE A 12 13.26 -1.80 -11.56
CA PHE A 12 12.06 -2.61 -11.37
C PHE A 12 12.19 -3.57 -10.20
N ALA A 13 13.31 -4.30 -10.07
CA ALA A 13 13.53 -5.24 -8.98
C ALA A 13 13.60 -4.53 -7.61
N LEU A 14 14.34 -3.43 -7.53
CA LEU A 14 14.47 -2.61 -6.32
C LEU A 14 13.14 -1.94 -5.95
N ALA A 15 12.40 -1.43 -6.93
CA ALA A 15 11.08 -0.85 -6.73
C ALA A 15 10.08 -1.92 -6.27
N GLY A 16 10.08 -3.10 -6.91
CA GLY A 16 9.28 -4.23 -6.47
C GLY A 16 9.54 -4.59 -5.01
N TYR A 17 10.81 -4.68 -4.59
CA TYR A 17 11.14 -5.02 -3.20
C TYR A 17 10.75 -3.91 -2.23
N SER A 18 11.10 -2.66 -2.53
CA SER A 18 10.89 -1.52 -1.63
C SER A 18 9.43 -1.09 -1.55
N VAL A 19 8.70 -1.05 -2.66
CA VAL A 19 7.27 -0.67 -2.71
C VAL A 19 6.42 -1.76 -2.10
N VAL A 20 6.57 -3.02 -2.54
CA VAL A 20 5.80 -4.13 -1.96
C VAL A 20 6.16 -4.27 -0.48
N GLY A 21 7.43 -4.23 -0.10
CA GLY A 21 7.82 -4.31 1.31
C GLY A 21 7.29 -3.18 2.21
N ASN A 22 7.20 -1.94 1.70
CA ASN A 22 6.67 -0.80 2.47
C ASN A 22 5.14 -0.87 2.62
N ASP A 23 4.44 -1.15 1.52
CA ASP A 23 2.99 -0.98 1.45
C ASP A 23 2.22 -2.30 1.62
N SER A 24 2.85 -3.47 1.45
CA SER A 24 2.22 -4.77 1.76
C SER A 24 1.77 -4.84 3.21
N ILE A 25 2.33 -4.02 4.09
CA ILE A 25 1.98 -4.00 5.51
C ILE A 25 0.64 -3.29 5.73
N GLN A 26 0.34 -2.30 4.90
CA GLN A 26 -0.93 -1.57 4.97
C GLN A 26 -2.08 -2.41 4.39
N THR A 27 -1.78 -3.44 3.60
CA THR A 27 -2.76 -4.22 2.84
C THR A 27 -2.84 -5.69 3.23
N LEU A 28 -1.70 -6.34 3.39
CA LEU A 28 -1.56 -7.74 3.81
C LEU A 28 -1.13 -7.87 5.28
N GLY A 29 -0.79 -6.77 5.98
CA GLY A 29 -0.31 -6.84 7.36
C GLY A 29 -1.37 -7.34 8.34
N THR A 30 -2.62 -6.88 8.22
CA THR A 30 -3.77 -7.39 8.98
C THR A 30 -4.00 -8.86 8.69
N PHE A 31 -3.99 -9.25 7.40
CA PHE A 31 -4.12 -10.65 6.96
C PHE A 31 -3.04 -11.56 7.51
N LEU A 32 -1.77 -11.13 7.45
CA LEU A 32 -0.64 -11.86 8.02
C LEU A 32 -0.83 -12.04 9.53
N SER A 33 -1.22 -10.98 10.24
CA SER A 33 -1.39 -11.01 11.70
C SER A 33 -2.58 -11.85 12.16
N SER A 34 -3.71 -11.81 11.46
CA SER A 34 -4.91 -12.56 11.83
C SER A 34 -4.84 -14.03 11.39
N ASN A 35 -3.87 -14.40 10.55
CA ASN A 35 -3.69 -15.76 10.02
C ASN A 35 -2.32 -16.36 10.36
N GLU A 36 -1.60 -15.89 11.39
CA GLU A 36 -0.22 -16.30 11.71
C GLU A 36 -0.04 -17.80 11.99
N GLN A 37 -1.13 -18.48 12.37
CA GLN A 37 -1.15 -19.92 12.61
C GLN A 37 -1.13 -20.74 11.31
N ARG A 38 -1.48 -20.13 10.17
CA ARG A 38 -1.49 -20.81 8.87
C ARG A 38 -0.10 -20.82 8.26
N SER A 39 0.17 -21.84 7.45
CA SER A 39 1.42 -21.92 6.70
C SER A 39 1.56 -20.71 5.77
N TRP A 40 2.73 -20.08 5.79
CA TRP A 40 3.06 -18.94 4.94
C TRP A 40 2.87 -19.25 3.45
N VAL A 41 3.04 -20.52 3.04
CA VAL A 41 2.85 -20.97 1.66
C VAL A 41 1.39 -20.80 1.24
N VAL A 42 0.42 -21.10 2.11
CA VAL A 42 -1.01 -20.98 1.78
C VAL A 42 -1.38 -19.50 1.65
N LEU A 43 -0.88 -18.67 2.55
CA LEU A 43 -1.10 -17.23 2.53
C LEU A 43 -0.45 -16.58 1.29
N TRP A 44 0.75 -17.03 0.92
CA TRP A 44 1.44 -16.61 -0.30
C TRP A 44 0.71 -17.07 -1.56
N LEU A 45 0.25 -18.32 -1.64
CA LEU A 45 -0.51 -18.82 -2.80
C LEU A 45 -1.78 -17.99 -3.02
N PHE A 46 -2.48 -17.64 -1.94
CA PHE A 46 -3.64 -16.75 -2.00
C PHE A 46 -3.28 -15.36 -2.56
N ALA A 47 -2.35 -14.65 -1.92
CA ALA A 47 -1.96 -13.31 -2.36
C ALA A 47 -1.28 -13.29 -3.74
N GLY A 48 -0.49 -14.31 -4.06
CA GLY A 48 0.19 -14.52 -5.32
C GLY A 48 -0.76 -14.84 -6.48
N SER A 49 -1.83 -15.59 -6.22
CA SER A 49 -2.88 -15.82 -7.22
C SER A 49 -3.58 -14.52 -7.61
N ILE A 50 -3.89 -13.65 -6.63
CA ILE A 50 -4.50 -12.33 -6.88
C ILE A 50 -3.52 -11.40 -7.60
N LEU A 51 -2.25 -11.38 -7.20
CA LEU A 51 -1.20 -10.66 -7.91
C LEU A 51 -1.15 -11.07 -9.38
N THR A 52 -1.09 -12.38 -9.64
CA THR A 52 -1.07 -12.95 -10.99
C THR A 52 -2.31 -12.53 -11.78
N ALA A 53 -3.51 -12.75 -11.23
CA ALA A 53 -4.76 -12.43 -11.90
C ALA A 53 -4.87 -10.93 -12.22
N THR A 54 -4.53 -10.07 -11.25
CA THR A 54 -4.59 -8.61 -11.41
C THR A 54 -3.58 -8.13 -12.47
N MET A 55 -2.38 -8.69 -12.49
CA MET A 55 -1.35 -8.31 -13.46
C MET A 55 -1.70 -8.78 -14.89
N VAL A 56 -2.15 -10.04 -15.04
CA VAL A 56 -2.58 -10.60 -16.34
C VAL A 56 -3.80 -9.87 -16.87
N TYR A 57 -4.78 -9.56 -16.02
CA TYR A 57 -5.97 -8.80 -16.41
C TYR A 57 -5.61 -7.40 -16.94
N GLY A 58 -4.74 -6.68 -16.23
CA GLY A 58 -4.23 -5.38 -16.67
C GLY A 58 -3.56 -5.48 -18.04
N TRP A 59 -2.58 -6.37 -18.16
CA TRP A 59 -1.85 -6.60 -19.40
C TRP A 59 -2.77 -6.91 -20.60
N TYR A 60 -3.77 -7.78 -20.39
CA TYR A 60 -4.68 -8.20 -21.45
C TYR A 60 -5.65 -7.09 -21.87
N HIS A 61 -6.21 -6.34 -20.92
CA HIS A 61 -7.26 -5.34 -21.22
C HIS A 61 -6.71 -3.97 -21.61
N TYR A 62 -5.46 -3.66 -21.27
CA TYR A 62 -4.83 -2.35 -21.48
C TYR A 62 -3.67 -2.42 -22.48
N ASN A 63 -3.77 -3.26 -23.53
CA ASN A 63 -2.82 -3.35 -24.64
C ASN A 63 -1.35 -3.58 -24.22
N GLY A 64 -1.16 -4.43 -23.22
CA GLY A 64 0.14 -4.75 -22.65
C GLY A 64 0.57 -3.86 -21.47
N ASP A 65 -0.23 -2.87 -21.07
CA ASP A 65 0.01 -2.07 -19.86
C ASP A 65 -0.53 -2.76 -18.61
N VAL A 66 0.35 -3.03 -17.65
CA VAL A 66 -0.04 -3.58 -16.35
C VAL A 66 -0.41 -2.51 -15.33
N SER A 67 -0.14 -1.24 -15.63
CA SER A 67 -0.41 -0.11 -14.73
C SER A 67 -1.82 0.47 -14.87
N TYR A 68 -2.68 -0.13 -15.70
CA TYR A 68 -4.08 0.30 -15.89
C TYR A 68 -4.16 1.79 -16.28
N ASP A 69 -3.36 2.21 -17.27
CA ASP A 69 -3.23 3.58 -17.81
C ASP A 69 -2.70 4.64 -16.83
N ARG A 70 -2.32 4.26 -15.61
CA ARG A 70 -1.82 5.22 -14.60
C ARG A 70 -0.49 5.85 -15.01
N LEU A 71 0.27 5.17 -15.85
CA LEU A 71 1.54 5.66 -16.38
C LEU A 71 1.40 6.42 -17.71
N ALA A 72 0.19 6.71 -18.19
CA ALA A 72 -0.03 7.42 -19.45
C ALA A 72 0.68 8.80 -19.52
N LYS A 73 0.87 9.46 -18.37
CA LYS A 73 1.58 10.75 -18.26
C LYS A 73 3.04 10.61 -17.82
N TYR A 74 3.58 9.40 -17.80
CA TYR A 74 4.95 9.14 -17.39
C TYR A 74 5.67 8.54 -18.60
N PRO A 75 6.38 9.34 -19.42
CA PRO A 75 7.15 8.83 -20.55
C PRO A 75 8.38 8.05 -20.06
N LEU A 76 8.87 7.10 -20.87
CA LEU A 76 10.08 6.37 -20.50
C LEU A 76 11.27 7.32 -20.69
N PRO A 77 12.15 7.47 -19.69
CA PRO A 77 13.39 8.20 -19.88
C PRO A 77 14.25 7.55 -20.97
N ASP A 78 14.81 8.38 -21.85
CA ASP A 78 15.79 7.96 -22.85
C ASP A 78 16.95 8.99 -22.88
N PRO A 79 18.16 8.62 -22.41
CA PRO A 79 18.55 7.33 -21.86
C PRO A 79 18.07 7.09 -20.42
N PHE A 80 18.02 5.82 -20.00
CA PHE A 80 17.65 5.45 -18.63
C PHE A 80 18.89 5.49 -17.72
N ALA A 81 19.21 6.67 -17.19
CA ALA A 81 20.42 6.91 -16.41
C ALA A 81 20.42 6.27 -15.00
N TRP A 82 21.62 6.09 -14.44
CA TRP A 82 21.82 5.37 -13.16
C TRP A 82 21.06 5.98 -11.97
N TYR A 83 20.83 7.30 -11.98
CA TYR A 83 20.19 8.01 -10.87
C TYR A 83 18.71 7.62 -10.70
N TYR A 84 18.07 7.00 -11.71
CA TYR A 84 16.73 6.42 -11.55
C TYR A 84 16.69 5.27 -10.52
N LEU A 85 17.83 4.72 -10.10
CA LEU A 85 17.89 3.76 -9.00
C LEU A 85 17.78 4.42 -7.62
N LEU A 86 17.90 5.74 -7.51
CA LEU A 86 17.89 6.45 -6.22
C LEU A 86 16.55 6.33 -5.47
N PRO A 87 15.35 6.51 -6.08
CA PRO A 87 14.09 6.39 -5.35
C PRO A 87 13.91 5.07 -4.61
N PRO A 88 14.06 3.88 -5.24
CA PRO A 88 13.83 2.63 -4.54
C PRO A 88 14.93 2.34 -3.51
N LEU A 89 16.16 2.84 -3.71
CA LEU A 89 17.24 2.73 -2.71
C LEU A 89 16.96 3.59 -1.47
N VAL A 90 16.55 4.84 -1.67
CA VAL A 90 16.15 5.74 -0.56
C VAL A 90 14.93 5.18 0.16
N LEU A 91 13.93 4.69 -0.59
CA LEU A 91 12.76 4.03 -0.01
C LEU A 91 13.15 2.82 0.83
N MET A 92 14.03 1.96 0.32
CA MET A 92 14.55 0.80 1.06
C MET A 92 15.32 1.21 2.33
N ALA A 93 16.05 2.32 2.32
CA ALA A 93 16.72 2.83 3.51
C ALA A 93 15.72 3.35 4.55
N LEU A 94 14.70 4.08 4.10
CA LEU A 94 13.67 4.64 4.99
C LEU A 94 12.76 3.56 5.57
N THR A 95 12.37 2.55 4.80
CA THR A 95 11.53 1.44 5.28
C THR A 95 12.15 0.70 6.45
N ARG A 96 13.49 0.57 6.48
CA ARG A 96 14.23 -0.02 7.61
C ARG A 96 14.09 0.76 8.92
N THR A 97 13.79 2.06 8.85
CA THR A 97 13.55 2.89 10.04
C THR A 97 12.13 2.76 10.59
N GLY A 98 11.24 2.04 9.90
CA GLY A 98 9.85 1.85 10.29
C GLY A 98 8.96 3.10 10.10
N ILE A 99 9.44 4.11 9.36
CA ILE A 99 8.63 5.27 8.98
C ILE A 99 7.85 4.91 7.72
N PRO A 100 6.50 4.95 7.73
CA PRO A 100 5.72 4.74 6.52
C PRO A 100 5.91 5.92 5.59
N VAL A 101 6.51 5.67 4.43
CA VAL A 101 6.75 6.69 3.39
C VAL A 101 5.82 6.46 2.22
N SER A 102 5.38 7.55 1.60
CA SER A 102 4.62 7.48 0.35
C SER A 102 5.52 7.06 -0.80
N THR A 103 5.38 5.79 -1.21
CA THR A 103 6.07 5.19 -2.34
C THR A 103 5.77 5.94 -3.64
N SER A 104 4.51 6.28 -3.88
CA SER A 104 4.08 7.07 -5.04
C SER A 104 4.76 8.42 -5.12
N PHE A 105 4.84 9.18 -4.01
CA PHE A 105 5.53 10.47 -4.05
C PHE A 105 7.03 10.31 -4.28
N MET A 106 7.64 9.28 -3.70
CA MET A 106 9.09 9.06 -3.83
C MET A 106 9.47 8.64 -5.25
N VAL A 107 8.72 7.71 -5.83
CA VAL A 107 9.04 7.13 -7.14
C VAL A 107 8.43 7.96 -8.27
N LEU A 108 7.12 8.15 -8.32
CA LEU A 108 6.49 8.74 -9.51
C LEU A 108 6.84 10.21 -9.69
N THR A 109 6.96 10.98 -8.62
CA THR A 109 7.41 12.37 -8.72
C THR A 109 8.82 12.48 -9.30
N PHE A 110 9.68 11.49 -9.04
CA PHE A 110 11.01 11.43 -9.63
C PHE A 110 10.95 11.35 -11.16
N PHE A 111 10.02 10.54 -11.70
CA PHE A 111 9.85 10.35 -13.13
C PHE A 111 9.07 11.47 -13.81
N ASN A 112 8.13 12.10 -13.11
CA ASN A 112 7.42 13.26 -13.62
C ASN A 112 7.06 14.25 -12.48
N PRO A 113 7.92 15.26 -12.24
CA PRO A 113 7.68 16.28 -11.21
C PRO A 113 6.42 17.12 -11.44
N GLU A 114 5.98 17.31 -12.69
CA GLU A 114 4.82 18.14 -13.02
C GLU A 114 3.50 17.56 -12.47
N ASN A 115 3.46 16.24 -12.26
CA ASN A 115 2.30 15.57 -11.68
C ASN A 115 2.24 15.68 -10.14
N LEU A 116 3.28 16.19 -9.47
CA LEU A 116 3.38 16.25 -8.02
C LEU A 116 2.16 16.91 -7.38
N GLN A 117 1.80 18.12 -7.83
CA GLN A 117 0.70 18.88 -7.24
C GLN A 117 -0.63 18.12 -7.32
N LYS A 118 -0.91 17.51 -8.47
CA LYS A 118 -2.14 16.72 -8.69
C LYS A 118 -2.17 15.49 -7.79
N MET A 119 -1.04 14.79 -7.66
CA MET A 119 -0.91 13.64 -6.77
C MET A 119 -1.06 14.05 -5.29
N ILE A 120 -0.48 15.18 -4.87
CA ILE A 120 -0.63 15.71 -3.50
C ILE A 120 -2.10 15.99 -3.22
N MET A 121 -2.78 16.74 -4.09
CA MET A 121 -4.19 17.08 -3.91
C MET A 121 -5.06 15.83 -3.84
N LYS A 122 -4.87 14.86 -4.75
CA LYS A 122 -5.60 13.58 -4.71
C LYS A 122 -5.33 12.80 -3.43
N SER A 123 -4.10 12.81 -2.91
CA SER A 123 -3.74 12.10 -1.68
C SER A 123 -4.29 12.78 -0.43
N VAL A 124 -4.36 14.11 -0.39
CA VAL A 124 -4.99 14.88 0.69
C VAL A 124 -6.50 14.63 0.72
N TYR A 125 -7.17 14.65 -0.44
CA TYR A 125 -8.58 14.25 -0.52
C TYR A 125 -8.78 12.78 -0.14
N GLY A 126 -7.85 11.91 -0.53
CA GLY A 126 -7.77 10.52 -0.11
C GLY A 126 -7.77 10.35 1.41
N TYR A 127 -6.85 11.05 2.07
CA TYR A 127 -6.75 11.09 3.52
C TYR A 127 -8.06 11.58 4.15
N GLY A 128 -8.58 12.73 3.69
CA GLY A 128 -9.77 13.36 4.26
C GLY A 128 -11.02 12.48 4.14
N LEU A 129 -11.24 11.88 2.97
CA LEU A 129 -12.36 10.96 2.76
C LEU A 129 -12.22 9.72 3.65
N ALA A 130 -11.05 9.08 3.67
CA ALA A 130 -10.81 7.90 4.49
C ALA A 130 -11.02 8.18 5.98
N PHE A 131 -10.54 9.34 6.45
CA PHE A 131 -10.71 9.81 7.81
C PHE A 131 -12.18 9.98 8.19
N VAL A 132 -12.96 10.68 7.36
CA VAL A 132 -14.39 10.91 7.60
C VAL A 132 -15.17 9.61 7.55
N VAL A 133 -14.95 8.78 6.54
CA VAL A 133 -15.61 7.46 6.41
C VAL A 133 -15.31 6.59 7.62
N ALA A 134 -14.05 6.54 8.07
CA ALA A 134 -13.67 5.79 9.26
C ALA A 134 -14.37 6.34 10.51
N ILE A 135 -14.39 7.66 10.72
CA ILE A 135 -15.10 8.24 11.87
C ILE A 135 -16.57 7.83 11.87
N LEU A 136 -17.28 8.03 10.75
CA LEU A 136 -18.71 7.74 10.67
C LEU A 136 -19.00 6.25 10.91
N LEU A 137 -18.23 5.37 10.28
CA LEU A 137 -18.34 3.94 10.45
C LEU A 137 -18.12 3.53 11.91
N TYR A 138 -16.99 3.95 12.50
CA TYR A 138 -16.62 3.53 13.85
C TYR A 138 -17.43 4.22 14.94
N LEU A 139 -17.97 5.41 14.73
CA LEU A 139 -18.98 5.97 15.64
C LEU A 139 -20.25 5.11 15.68
N ALA A 140 -20.65 4.52 14.55
CA ALA A 140 -21.82 3.65 14.48
C ALA A 140 -21.55 2.27 15.09
N ILE A 141 -20.41 1.64 14.78
CA ILE A 141 -20.15 0.24 15.15
C ILE A 141 -19.39 0.07 16.46
N ALA A 142 -18.64 1.06 16.96
CA ALA A 142 -17.65 0.81 18.02
C ALA A 142 -18.25 0.30 19.34
N LYS A 143 -19.38 0.86 19.78
CA LYS A 143 -20.02 0.47 21.07
C LYS A 143 -20.58 -0.94 21.08
N ILE A 144 -20.97 -1.44 19.91
CA ILE A 144 -21.69 -2.71 19.78
C ILE A 144 -20.73 -3.78 19.26
N VAL A 145 -20.13 -3.52 18.10
CA VAL A 145 -19.33 -4.50 17.35
C VAL A 145 -17.90 -4.56 17.88
N GLU A 146 -17.16 -3.45 17.87
CA GLU A 146 -15.75 -3.48 18.32
C GLU A 146 -15.64 -3.77 19.81
N LYS A 147 -16.54 -3.24 20.63
CA LYS A 147 -16.58 -3.57 22.06
C LYS A 147 -16.74 -5.08 22.27
N TYR A 148 -17.68 -5.71 21.56
CA TYR A 148 -17.87 -7.15 21.61
C TYR A 148 -16.63 -7.90 21.12
N PHE A 149 -16.01 -7.46 20.03
CA PHE A 149 -14.81 -8.10 19.50
C PHE A 149 -13.61 -8.01 20.45
N ILE A 150 -13.50 -6.92 21.21
CA ILE A 150 -12.44 -6.74 22.21
C ILE A 150 -12.70 -7.62 23.46
N GLU A 151 -13.97 -7.75 23.88
CA GLU A 151 -14.35 -8.45 25.11
C GLU A 151 -14.56 -9.96 24.91
N SER A 152 -14.68 -10.44 23.67
CA SER A 152 -14.99 -11.84 23.36
C SER A 152 -13.94 -12.46 22.44
N GLU A 153 -13.52 -13.69 22.75
CA GLU A 153 -12.76 -14.49 21.79
C GLU A 153 -13.70 -15.03 20.69
N PRO A 154 -13.25 -15.13 19.43
CA PRO A 154 -14.07 -15.68 18.36
C PRO A 154 -14.39 -17.16 18.60
N THR A 155 -15.66 -17.52 18.50
CA THR A 155 -16.11 -18.90 18.62
C THR A 155 -15.76 -19.74 17.37
N PRO A 156 -15.72 -21.08 17.45
CA PRO A 156 -15.51 -21.93 16.27
C PRO A 156 -16.53 -21.72 15.13
N LYS A 157 -17.76 -21.30 15.46
CA LYS A 157 -18.79 -20.97 14.47
C LYS A 157 -18.46 -19.65 13.77
N GLU A 158 -18.04 -18.64 14.53
CA GLU A 158 -17.59 -17.36 13.98
C GLU A 158 -16.38 -17.55 13.06
N PHE A 159 -15.39 -18.37 13.44
CA PHE A 159 -14.25 -18.66 12.57
C PHE A 159 -14.67 -19.19 11.18
N ARG A 160 -15.72 -20.02 11.09
CA ARG A 160 -16.20 -20.54 9.79
C ARG A 160 -16.79 -19.46 8.88
N ILE A 161 -17.24 -18.35 9.44
CA ILE A 161 -17.86 -17.24 8.70
C ILE A 161 -16.82 -16.15 8.43
N TRP A 162 -16.10 -15.73 9.47
CA TRP A 162 -15.18 -14.61 9.40
C TRP A 162 -13.87 -14.93 8.69
N VAL A 163 -13.41 -16.19 8.67
CA VAL A 163 -12.22 -16.54 7.87
C VAL A 163 -12.46 -16.28 6.38
N PRO A 164 -13.50 -16.84 5.73
CA PRO A 164 -13.78 -16.51 4.33
C PRO A 164 -14.00 -15.02 4.08
N LEU A 165 -14.75 -14.33 4.94
CA LEU A 165 -14.99 -12.89 4.78
C LEU A 165 -13.71 -12.08 4.86
N GLN A 166 -12.83 -12.40 5.82
CA GLN A 166 -11.55 -11.73 5.97
C GLN A 166 -10.68 -11.95 4.74
N TRP A 167 -10.57 -13.19 4.26
CA TRP A 167 -9.81 -13.51 3.05
C TRP A 167 -10.34 -12.76 1.82
N LEU A 168 -11.67 -12.75 1.62
CA LEU A 168 -12.29 -12.00 0.52
C LEU A 168 -12.04 -10.49 0.65
N SER A 169 -12.14 -9.92 1.86
CA SER A 169 -11.87 -8.51 2.11
C SER A 169 -10.41 -8.14 1.85
N THR A 170 -9.46 -8.96 2.30
CA THR A 170 -8.04 -8.78 1.98
C THR A 170 -7.79 -8.93 0.48
N GLY A 171 -8.41 -9.92 -0.18
CA GLY A 171 -8.22 -10.11 -1.61
C GLY A 171 -8.73 -8.93 -2.43
N PHE A 172 -9.87 -8.36 -2.01
CA PHE A 172 -10.39 -7.12 -2.58
C PHE A 172 -9.42 -5.96 -2.34
N LEU A 173 -9.01 -5.69 -1.10
CA LEU A 173 -8.04 -4.63 -0.78
C LEU A 173 -6.73 -4.80 -1.55
N TRP A 174 -6.17 -6.01 -1.58
CA TRP A 174 -4.92 -6.33 -2.24
C TRP A 174 -5.00 -6.07 -3.75
N SER A 175 -6.08 -6.49 -4.41
CA SER A 175 -6.29 -6.17 -5.83
C SER A 175 -6.41 -4.66 -6.08
N GLN A 176 -7.13 -3.91 -5.24
CA GLN A 176 -7.26 -2.46 -5.40
C GLN A 176 -5.93 -1.74 -5.21
N TRP A 177 -5.14 -2.18 -4.22
CA TRP A 177 -3.79 -1.66 -4.01
C TRP A 177 -2.89 -1.95 -5.20
N LEU A 178 -2.85 -3.21 -5.69
CA LEU A 178 -2.03 -3.59 -6.85
C LEU A 178 -2.34 -2.73 -8.07
N ILE A 179 -3.62 -2.49 -8.36
CA ILE A 179 -4.03 -1.65 -9.48
C ILE A 179 -3.49 -0.22 -9.35
N GLN A 180 -3.45 0.34 -8.13
CA GLN A 180 -2.91 1.68 -7.88
C GLN A 180 -1.38 1.72 -7.92
N ASP A 181 -0.75 0.75 -7.26
CA ASP A 181 0.68 0.74 -6.97
C ASP A 181 1.53 0.04 -8.03
N PHE A 182 0.94 -0.67 -8.99
CA PHE A 182 1.66 -1.13 -10.17
C PHE A 182 2.34 0.02 -10.92
N ALA A 183 1.76 1.23 -10.90
CA ALA A 183 2.43 2.40 -11.44
C ALA A 183 3.80 2.64 -10.78
N ASN A 184 3.90 2.51 -9.46
CA ASN A 184 5.14 2.75 -8.71
C ASN A 184 6.25 1.73 -9.05
N ILE A 185 5.86 0.52 -9.48
CA ILE A 185 6.79 -0.57 -9.80
C ILE A 185 7.13 -0.58 -11.30
N PHE A 186 6.12 -0.47 -12.16
CA PHE A 186 6.26 -0.60 -13.61
C PHE A 186 6.66 0.69 -14.33
N VAL A 187 6.79 1.82 -13.63
CA VAL A 187 7.35 3.06 -14.21
C VAL A 187 8.75 2.85 -14.83
N TYR A 188 9.50 1.86 -14.33
CA TYR A 188 10.80 1.43 -14.85
C TYR A 188 10.76 0.58 -16.12
N LEU A 189 9.60 0.04 -16.50
CA LEU A 189 9.45 -0.84 -17.64
C LEU A 189 8.59 -0.21 -18.75
N PRO A 190 8.64 -0.73 -19.99
CA PRO A 190 7.81 -0.24 -21.09
C PRO A 190 6.32 -0.33 -20.78
N ARG A 191 5.57 0.67 -21.25
CA ARG A 191 4.11 0.80 -21.05
C ARG A 191 3.32 -0.29 -21.79
N SER A 192 3.91 -0.93 -22.78
CA SER A 192 3.40 -2.16 -23.38
C SER A 192 4.46 -3.25 -23.21
N LEU A 193 4.19 -4.20 -22.31
CA LEU A 193 5.08 -5.32 -22.05
C LEU A 193 4.84 -6.43 -23.08
N SER A 194 5.92 -7.06 -23.55
CA SER A 194 5.80 -8.33 -24.26
C SER A 194 5.37 -9.45 -23.30
N GLY A 195 4.86 -10.57 -23.84
CA GLY A 195 4.52 -11.74 -23.02
C GLY A 195 5.72 -12.25 -22.19
N THR A 196 6.94 -12.18 -22.74
CA THR A 196 8.16 -12.50 -21.99
C THR A 196 8.42 -11.50 -20.86
N GLY A 197 8.25 -10.19 -21.13
CA GLY A 197 8.38 -9.15 -20.11
C GLY A 197 7.38 -9.33 -18.96
N LEU A 198 6.13 -9.70 -19.29
CA LEU A 198 5.09 -10.04 -18.31
C LEU A 198 5.50 -11.22 -17.43
N VAL A 199 5.94 -12.34 -18.03
CA VAL A 199 6.31 -13.54 -17.26
C VAL A 199 7.51 -13.26 -16.36
N LEU A 200 8.54 -12.58 -16.85
CA LEU A 200 9.73 -12.25 -16.06
C LEU A 200 9.41 -11.32 -14.89
N SER A 201 8.63 -10.26 -15.14
CA SER A 201 8.19 -9.34 -14.08
C SER A 201 7.30 -10.03 -13.05
N LEU A 202 6.39 -10.91 -13.49
CA LEU A 202 5.51 -11.67 -12.60
C LEU A 202 6.30 -12.62 -11.70
N LEU A 203 7.22 -13.40 -12.27
CA LEU A 203 8.07 -14.32 -11.52
C LEU A 203 8.88 -13.57 -10.46
N LEU A 204 9.46 -12.42 -10.81
CA LEU A 204 10.19 -11.59 -9.87
C LEU A 204 9.29 -11.14 -8.72
N LEU A 205 8.12 -10.58 -9.00
CA LEU A 205 7.20 -10.11 -7.96
C LEU A 205 6.67 -11.26 -7.09
N LEU A 206 6.42 -12.45 -7.65
CA LEU A 206 6.02 -13.63 -6.88
C LEU A 206 7.11 -14.11 -5.93
N VAL A 207 8.38 -14.08 -6.34
CA VAL A 207 9.54 -14.40 -5.50
C VAL A 207 9.69 -13.38 -4.37
N LEU A 208 9.56 -12.09 -4.66
CA LEU A 208 9.60 -11.04 -3.64
C LEU A 208 8.44 -11.18 -2.65
N LEU A 209 7.24 -11.49 -3.13
CA LEU A 209 6.09 -11.75 -2.29
C LEU A 209 6.33 -12.99 -1.41
N ALA A 210 6.90 -14.06 -1.95
CA ALA A 210 7.26 -15.26 -1.19
C ALA A 210 8.21 -14.93 -0.05
N TYR A 211 9.23 -14.10 -0.30
CA TYR A 211 10.16 -13.64 0.73
C TYR A 211 9.46 -12.87 1.86
N ILE A 212 8.50 -12.00 1.55
CA ILE A 212 7.73 -11.23 2.54
C ILE A 212 6.88 -12.15 3.43
N PHE A 213 6.17 -13.11 2.82
CA PHE A 213 5.35 -14.08 3.56
C PHE A 213 6.22 -15.03 4.40
N TYR A 214 7.35 -15.50 3.86
CA TYR A 214 8.32 -16.32 4.59
C TYR A 214 8.88 -15.59 5.82
N SER A 215 9.19 -14.29 5.67
CA SER A 215 9.70 -13.44 6.74
C SER A 215 8.61 -12.92 7.69
N LYS A 216 7.34 -13.30 7.48
CA LYS A 216 6.17 -12.85 8.23
C LYS A 216 6.07 -11.31 8.39
N GLY A 217 6.51 -10.55 7.38
CA GLY A 217 6.49 -9.08 7.40
C GLY A 217 7.60 -8.41 8.25
N GLY A 218 8.50 -9.17 8.89
CA GLY A 218 9.69 -8.67 9.57
C GLY A 218 9.43 -7.60 10.65
N ALA A 219 10.38 -6.67 10.83
CA ALA A 219 10.32 -5.63 11.86
C ALA A 219 9.14 -4.66 11.68
N ILE A 220 8.68 -4.46 10.44
CA ILE A 220 7.68 -3.46 10.12
C ILE A 220 6.26 -3.98 10.46
N GLN A 221 6.05 -5.30 10.54
CA GLN A 221 4.79 -5.91 11.03
C GLN A 221 4.41 -5.45 12.45
N ASN A 222 5.40 -5.08 13.28
CA ASN A 222 5.16 -4.56 14.63
C ASN A 222 4.30 -3.28 14.62
N ILE A 223 4.33 -2.50 13.55
CA ILE A 223 3.51 -1.29 13.41
C ILE A 223 2.03 -1.66 13.37
N VAL A 224 1.65 -2.67 12.57
CA VAL A 224 0.24 -3.11 12.47
C VAL A 224 -0.21 -3.77 13.77
N LYS A 225 0.64 -4.63 14.35
CA LYS A 225 0.36 -5.30 15.63
C LYS A 225 0.21 -4.33 16.81
N SER A 226 0.80 -3.14 16.73
CA SER A 226 0.68 -2.11 17.76
C SER A 226 -0.67 -1.38 17.75
N LYS A 227 -1.49 -1.57 16.71
CA LYS A 227 -2.80 -0.91 16.56
C LYS A 227 -3.92 -1.74 17.20
N THR A 228 -4.98 -1.06 17.61
CA THR A 228 -6.05 -1.66 18.41
C THR A 228 -6.78 -2.76 17.63
N ASN A 229 -6.80 -3.97 18.16
CA ASN A 229 -7.62 -5.09 17.65
C ASN A 229 -7.39 -5.47 16.17
N THR A 230 -6.20 -5.24 15.63
CA THR A 230 -5.85 -5.61 14.23
C THR A 230 -5.49 -7.09 14.06
N VAL A 231 -5.32 -7.81 15.17
CA VAL A 231 -5.03 -9.26 15.22
C VAL A 231 -6.32 -10.07 15.15
N ASP A 232 -7.46 -9.52 15.60
CA ASP A 232 -8.76 -10.18 15.50
C ASP A 232 -9.25 -10.20 14.05
N ILE A 233 -9.62 -11.38 13.58
CA ILE A 233 -10.03 -11.62 12.20
C ILE A 233 -11.28 -10.83 11.79
N ARG A 234 -12.19 -10.58 12.74
CA ARG A 234 -13.46 -9.87 12.54
C ARG A 234 -13.20 -8.38 12.32
N SER A 235 -12.36 -7.80 13.16
CA SER A 235 -11.91 -6.42 13.05
C SER A 235 -11.04 -6.19 11.81
N ALA A 236 -10.11 -7.10 11.53
CA ALA A 236 -9.31 -7.09 10.31
C ALA A 236 -10.20 -7.08 9.05
N THR A 237 -11.28 -7.87 9.03
CA THR A 237 -12.25 -7.88 7.92
C THR A 237 -12.84 -6.50 7.65
N ILE A 238 -13.28 -5.80 8.70
CA ILE A 238 -13.92 -4.48 8.56
C ILE A 238 -12.90 -3.43 8.10
N ILE A 239 -11.68 -3.47 8.65
CA ILE A 239 -10.59 -2.57 8.26
C ILE A 239 -10.25 -2.77 6.78
N ASP A 240 -9.99 -4.02 6.37
CA ASP A 240 -9.58 -4.36 5.02
C ASP A 240 -10.65 -3.97 4.00
N PHE A 241 -11.92 -4.30 4.28
CA PHE A 241 -13.03 -3.99 3.40
C PHE A 241 -13.25 -2.48 3.26
N THR A 242 -13.22 -1.73 4.37
CA THR A 242 -13.39 -0.27 4.35
C THR A 242 -12.24 0.40 3.59
N TYR A 243 -11.00 -0.05 3.81
CA TYR A 243 -9.86 0.48 3.09
C TYR A 243 -9.96 0.18 1.59
N GLY A 244 -10.31 -1.05 1.23
CA GLY A 244 -10.51 -1.47 -0.16
C GLY A 244 -11.58 -0.64 -0.87
N LEU A 245 -12.69 -0.31 -0.19
CA LEU A 245 -13.75 0.54 -0.75
C LEU A 245 -13.27 1.97 -1.03
N VAL A 246 -12.49 2.55 -0.12
CA VAL A 246 -11.93 3.90 -0.34
C VAL A 246 -10.95 3.89 -1.51
N LEU A 247 -10.08 2.88 -1.61
CA LEU A 247 -9.16 2.75 -2.75
C LEU A 247 -9.91 2.53 -4.07
N TYR A 248 -10.96 1.71 -4.06
CA TYR A 248 -11.82 1.47 -5.21
C TYR A 248 -12.49 2.77 -5.69
N PHE A 249 -13.04 3.56 -4.77
CA PHE A 249 -13.65 4.85 -5.10
C PHE A 249 -12.66 5.78 -5.84
N PHE A 250 -11.44 5.94 -5.34
CA PHE A 250 -10.43 6.78 -6.01
C PHE A 250 -9.83 6.17 -7.28
N LYS A 251 -9.88 4.85 -7.41
CA LYS A 251 -9.51 4.13 -8.64
C LYS A 251 -10.49 4.46 -9.76
N GLU A 252 -11.79 4.40 -9.50
CA GLU A 252 -12.83 4.68 -10.51
C GLU A 252 -12.93 6.18 -10.86
N LEU A 253 -12.67 7.08 -9.90
CA LEU A 253 -12.77 8.52 -10.17
C LEU A 253 -11.67 9.07 -11.08
N SER A 254 -10.47 8.50 -11.08
CA SER A 254 -9.33 9.10 -11.76
C SER A 254 -8.15 8.14 -11.93
N ASN A 255 -7.53 8.16 -13.11
CA ASN A 255 -6.29 7.44 -13.41
C ASN A 255 -5.02 8.10 -12.86
N VAL A 256 -5.12 9.25 -12.17
CA VAL A 256 -3.96 9.87 -11.52
C VAL A 256 -3.52 9.00 -10.34
N PRO A 257 -2.24 8.58 -10.27
CA PRO A 257 -1.72 7.84 -9.13
C PRO A 257 -1.93 8.61 -7.82
N MET A 258 -2.23 7.90 -6.74
CA MET A 258 -2.41 8.49 -5.41
C MET A 258 -1.57 7.74 -4.38
N SER A 259 -1.22 8.41 -3.28
CA SER A 259 -0.56 7.72 -2.18
C SER A 259 -1.56 6.94 -1.35
N THR A 260 -1.50 5.61 -1.47
CA THR A 260 -2.25 4.67 -0.62
C THR A 260 -1.88 4.83 0.86
N THR A 261 -0.62 5.13 1.17
CA THR A 261 -0.14 5.48 2.53
C THR A 261 -0.95 6.59 3.21
N TRP A 262 -1.30 7.66 2.49
CA TRP A 262 -2.08 8.77 3.05
C TRP A 262 -3.52 8.34 3.36
N VAL A 263 -4.14 7.55 2.48
CA VAL A 263 -5.47 6.99 2.69
C VAL A 263 -5.48 6.09 3.91
N PHE A 264 -4.50 5.19 4.03
CA PHE A 264 -4.35 4.29 5.17
C PHE A 264 -4.20 5.04 6.49
N VAL A 265 -3.33 6.05 6.54
CA VAL A 265 -3.13 6.85 7.76
C VAL A 265 -4.39 7.65 8.12
N GLY A 266 -5.11 8.18 7.13
CA GLY A 266 -6.40 8.82 7.34
C GLY A 266 -7.44 7.87 7.95
N LEU A 267 -7.57 6.67 7.38
CA LEU A 267 -8.47 5.62 7.87
C LEU A 267 -8.14 5.24 9.33
N LEU A 268 -6.86 4.96 9.63
CA LEU A 268 -6.44 4.60 10.99
C LEU A 268 -6.67 5.74 11.97
N ALA A 269 -6.35 6.98 11.60
CA ALA A 269 -6.56 8.14 12.46
C ALA A 269 -8.05 8.31 12.82
N GLY A 270 -8.94 8.22 11.82
CA GLY A 270 -10.38 8.33 12.03
C GLY A 270 -10.92 7.21 12.91
N ARG A 271 -10.49 5.97 12.64
CA ARG A 271 -10.85 4.79 13.43
C ARG A 271 -10.44 4.91 14.89
N GLU A 272 -9.17 5.18 15.16
CA GLU A 272 -8.64 5.22 16.53
C GLU A 272 -9.32 6.34 17.35
N ILE A 273 -9.56 7.50 16.74
CA ILE A 273 -10.32 8.59 17.38
C ILE A 273 -11.74 8.13 17.73
N ALA A 274 -12.46 7.53 16.78
CA ALA A 274 -13.86 7.12 16.98
C ALA A 274 -14.01 6.01 18.02
N ILE A 275 -13.15 4.99 17.99
CA ILE A 275 -13.16 3.89 18.96
C ILE A 275 -12.91 4.43 20.37
N HIS A 276 -11.85 5.21 20.57
CA HIS A 276 -11.54 5.75 21.90
C HIS A 276 -12.62 6.72 22.38
N PHE A 277 -13.17 7.56 21.51
CA PHE A 277 -14.27 8.45 21.87
C PHE A 277 -15.50 7.68 22.35
N GLN A 278 -15.85 6.58 21.67
CA GLN A 278 -17.02 5.78 22.01
C GLN A 278 -16.83 4.88 23.23
N LEU A 279 -15.64 4.31 23.42
CA LEU A 279 -15.33 3.35 24.50
C LEU A 279 -14.84 4.03 25.78
N GLU A 280 -13.91 4.98 25.69
CA GLU A 280 -13.33 5.66 26.87
C GLU A 280 -14.08 6.94 27.26
N ARG A 281 -15.02 7.41 26.40
CA ARG A 281 -15.82 8.64 26.58
C ARG A 281 -14.99 9.92 26.84
N LYS A 282 -13.69 9.90 26.55
CA LYS A 282 -12.79 11.05 26.71
C LYS A 282 -11.82 11.12 25.54
N PHE A 283 -11.60 12.33 25.04
CA PHE A 283 -10.52 12.56 24.10
C PHE A 283 -9.19 12.63 24.86
N SER A 284 -8.43 11.54 24.81
CA SER A 284 -7.11 11.49 25.45
C SER A 284 -6.09 12.29 24.64
N LYS A 285 -5.27 13.10 25.31
CA LYS A 285 -4.08 13.75 24.72
C LYS A 285 -3.17 12.73 24.01
N LYS A 286 -3.19 11.46 24.45
CA LYS A 286 -2.44 10.35 23.84
C LYS A 286 -2.86 10.08 22.39
N ILE A 287 -4.16 10.11 22.09
CA ILE A 287 -4.70 9.82 20.75
C ILE A 287 -4.37 10.99 19.81
N GLY A 288 -4.61 12.23 20.26
CA GLY A 288 -4.23 13.42 19.49
C GLY A 288 -2.74 13.42 19.16
N ARG A 289 -1.87 13.06 20.13
CA ARG A 289 -0.43 12.90 19.89
C ARG A 289 -0.12 11.77 18.91
N MET A 290 -0.81 10.63 18.97
CA MET A 290 -0.62 9.52 18.04
C MET A 290 -0.93 9.95 16.59
N VAL A 291 -2.10 10.57 16.37
CA VAL A 291 -2.52 11.04 15.04
C VAL A 291 -1.55 12.09 14.51
N LEU A 292 -1.13 13.05 15.34
CA LEU A 292 -0.13 14.07 14.96
C LEU A 292 1.21 13.46 14.60
N LEU A 293 1.67 12.44 15.33
CA LEU A 293 2.92 11.73 15.01
C LEU A 293 2.82 10.97 13.69
N ASP A 294 1.70 10.29 13.43
CA ASP A 294 1.49 9.56 12.18
C ASP A 294 1.38 10.52 10.98
N MET A 295 0.72 11.68 11.15
CA MET A 295 0.73 12.78 10.16
C MET A 295 2.13 13.37 9.94
N GLY A 296 2.89 13.58 11.02
CA GLY A 296 4.25 14.08 10.95
C GLY A 296 5.18 13.16 10.16
N LYS A 297 5.02 11.84 10.32
CA LYS A 297 5.79 10.83 9.57
C LYS A 297 5.50 10.88 8.06
N ILE A 298 4.24 10.91 7.65
CA ILE A 298 3.90 10.98 6.22
C ILE A 298 4.30 12.31 5.59
N PHE A 299 4.23 13.42 6.35
CA PHE A 299 4.68 14.73 5.89
C PHE A 299 6.20 14.78 5.75
N PHE A 300 6.93 14.21 6.71
CA PHE A 300 8.38 14.03 6.59
C PHE A 300 8.75 13.22 5.34
N GLY A 301 8.06 12.11 5.08
CA GLY A 301 8.23 11.33 3.85
C GLY A 301 8.01 12.16 2.58
N LEU A 302 6.97 12.99 2.54
CA LEU A 302 6.73 13.92 1.43
C LEU A 302 7.87 14.94 1.26
N MET A 303 8.39 15.51 2.35
CA MET A 303 9.51 16.44 2.30
C MET A 303 10.76 15.76 1.73
N VAL A 304 11.06 14.53 2.15
CA VAL A 304 12.19 13.76 1.59
C VAL A 304 12.00 13.50 0.10
N SER A 305 10.78 13.15 -0.35
CA SER A 305 10.49 12.98 -1.77
C SER A 305 10.69 14.27 -2.58
N ILE A 306 10.26 15.42 -2.05
CA ILE A 306 10.47 16.72 -2.69
C ILE A 306 11.96 17.08 -2.74
N LEU A 307 12.71 16.85 -1.66
CA LEU A 307 14.15 17.06 -1.63
C LEU A 307 14.87 16.19 -2.67
N LEU A 308 14.45 14.93 -2.83
CA LEU A 308 15.01 14.03 -3.83
C LEU A 308 14.81 14.59 -5.25
N VAL A 309 13.65 15.18 -5.54
CA VAL A 309 13.40 15.84 -6.83
C VAL A 309 14.38 16.97 -7.10
N PHE A 310 14.65 17.82 -6.11
CA PHE A 310 15.63 18.90 -6.25
C PHE A 310 17.07 18.39 -6.44
N VAL A 311 17.45 17.32 -5.73
CA VAL A 311 18.76 16.68 -5.89
C VAL A 311 18.95 16.19 -7.33
N ILE A 312 17.92 15.65 -7.97
CA ILE A 312 18.01 15.22 -9.38
C ILE A 312 18.13 16.40 -10.32
N GLN A 313 17.32 17.45 -10.15
CA GLN A 313 17.44 18.63 -11.02
C GLN A 313 18.84 19.23 -10.97
N PHE A 314 19.57 18.99 -9.89
CA PHE A 314 20.98 19.30 -9.78
C PHE A 314 21.89 18.25 -10.47
N LEU A 315 21.65 16.95 -10.28
CA LEU A 315 22.44 15.85 -10.87
C LEU A 315 22.19 15.60 -12.38
N SER A 316 21.05 16.04 -12.91
CA SER A 316 20.64 15.85 -14.31
C SER A 316 21.04 17.01 -15.22
N LYS A 317 21.69 18.04 -14.66
CA LYS A 317 22.36 19.12 -15.40
C LYS A 317 23.79 18.71 -15.70
#